data_AF-A0A2V7PYG9-F1
#
_entry.id   AF-A0A2V7PYG9-F1
#
_cell.length_a   1.000
_cell.length_b   1.000
_cell.length_c   1.000
_cell.angle_alpha   90.00
_cell.angle_beta   90.00
_cell.angle_gamma   90.00
#
_symmetry.space_group_name_H-M   'P 1'
#
loop_
_entity.id
_entity.type
_entity.pdbx_description
1 polymer ?
#
loop_
_entity_poly.entity_id
_entity_poly.type
_entity_poly.pdbx_seq_one_letter_code
_entity_poly.pdbx_strand_id
1 'polypeptide(L)'
;MQRRAHVALAGCAAAIAATEWLHGSVSGWAWAAGAAGVACTLLAVSNLRRPLSLRLAAPGAVALACLTLGATLVLGVLQVRRIECCWSEVRAERLSQDSSELKGALSAAVAEARRLAQRGMTAALLPREGVFERVQAAMYSRSRTPGVERGVVILAPDGEPVAWAGRHRFVPARDTAELRAVITPFYVSLEARRQTPDGGSAVGTVLLDAVPAAPDRGRALSARLEDAYGVALRFYIPGLAPHDPDVFDYCPISCERGDTLFSVQPVAPAQGDAKLAALRGATQHAAIALVAALLLAGLAAPPGRWRWLVVVVAAWCVARAPIGSSLHMAELFSPAAFYRPVLGVFSASAGALLVLGVVALCAASGLWRRGLVRRWWNVVGAAVLVLAAPYLVRYLGRGITPPVGGVGFGLWISWEVAVATAAMALVLAAAALVRGTAEPRRVPWTLLAACAWGGIAALAGLWLWSPYGAWPEWYTFVWLPALVGVLVPAPRHWAVLGIATVAGTAAALVTWGAAVEGRLVLAERDALGLGAAADPRAASLLERLGAAPPATPPRTAGELYAWWLVSP
;
A
#
# COMPACT_ATOMS: atom_id res chain seq x y z
N MET A 1 -23.62 -12.57 -31.59
CA MET A 1 -23.57 -11.43 -30.63
C MET A 1 -24.36 -11.70 -29.34
N GLN A 2 -25.59 -12.24 -29.40
CA GLN A 2 -26.39 -12.54 -28.19
C GLN A 2 -25.66 -13.37 -27.13
N ARG A 3 -24.97 -14.46 -27.50
CA ARG A 3 -24.26 -15.32 -26.53
C ARG A 3 -23.15 -14.63 -25.74
N ARG A 4 -22.37 -13.73 -26.36
CA ARG A 4 -21.35 -12.92 -25.65
C ARG A 4 -21.97 -11.91 -24.68
N ALA A 5 -23.18 -11.45 -24.96
CA ALA A 5 -23.90 -10.56 -24.05
C ALA A 5 -24.35 -11.27 -22.77
N HIS A 6 -24.74 -12.55 -22.85
CA HIS A 6 -25.15 -13.32 -21.68
C HIS A 6 -23.97 -13.58 -20.73
N VAL A 7 -22.78 -13.87 -21.28
CA VAL A 7 -21.54 -13.98 -20.48
C VAL A 7 -21.17 -12.63 -19.83
N ALA A 8 -21.29 -11.51 -20.55
CA ALA A 8 -21.03 -10.19 -20.00
C ALA A 8 -22.01 -9.80 -18.88
N LEU A 9 -23.30 -10.14 -19.03
CA LEU A 9 -24.32 -9.93 -18.00
C LEU A 9 -24.05 -10.76 -16.74
N ALA A 10 -23.75 -12.05 -16.90
CA ALA A 10 -23.41 -12.93 -15.79
C ALA A 10 -22.14 -12.46 -15.05
N GLY A 11 -21.11 -12.03 -15.80
CA GLY A 11 -19.90 -11.46 -15.23
C GLY A 11 -20.15 -10.14 -14.47
N CYS A 12 -21.04 -9.29 -14.97
CA CYS A 12 -21.44 -8.08 -14.26
C CYS A 12 -22.21 -8.38 -12.97
N ALA A 13 -23.11 -9.38 -12.99
CA ALA A 13 -23.81 -9.81 -11.78
C ALA A 13 -22.83 -10.36 -10.72
N ALA A 14 -21.84 -11.16 -11.14
CA ALA A 14 -20.77 -11.65 -10.26
C ALA A 14 -19.96 -10.49 -9.65
N ALA A 15 -19.60 -9.49 -10.46
CA ALA A 15 -18.85 -8.31 -10.00
C ALA A 15 -19.65 -7.46 -9.00
N ILE A 16 -20.96 -7.26 -9.22
CA ILE A 16 -21.84 -6.52 -8.30
C ILE A 16 -21.96 -7.28 -6.97
N ALA A 17 -22.23 -8.59 -7.01
CA ALA A 17 -22.32 -9.40 -5.80
C ALA A 17 -21.00 -9.41 -5.01
N ALA A 18 -19.86 -9.53 -5.70
CA ALA A 18 -18.55 -9.42 -5.07
C ALA A 18 -18.31 -8.05 -4.41
N THR A 19 -18.76 -6.98 -5.05
CA THR A 19 -18.65 -5.60 -4.52
C THR A 19 -19.47 -5.43 -3.24
N GLU A 20 -20.71 -5.92 -3.22
CA GLU A 20 -21.57 -5.86 -2.03
C GLU A 20 -21.01 -6.71 -0.88
N TRP A 21 -20.38 -7.85 -1.19
CA TRP A 21 -19.64 -8.61 -0.18
C TRP A 21 -18.44 -7.82 0.35
N LEU A 22 -17.65 -7.17 -0.51
CA LEU A 22 -16.51 -6.33 -0.08
C LEU A 22 -16.96 -5.13 0.78
N HIS A 23 -18.18 -4.64 0.58
CA HIS A 23 -18.71 -3.51 1.32
C HIS A 23 -19.28 -3.89 2.70
N GLY A 24 -20.05 -4.99 2.77
CA GLY A 24 -20.79 -5.36 3.99
C GLY A 24 -20.35 -6.68 4.65
N SER A 25 -19.48 -7.46 4.02
CA SER A 25 -19.05 -8.81 4.44
C SER A 25 -20.19 -9.82 4.66
N VAL A 26 -21.38 -9.58 4.09
CA VAL A 26 -22.55 -10.44 4.28
C VAL A 26 -22.43 -11.69 3.43
N SER A 27 -22.48 -12.87 4.08
CA SER A 27 -22.26 -14.18 3.44
C SER A 27 -23.16 -14.46 2.23
N GLY A 28 -24.40 -13.95 2.21
CA GLY A 28 -25.33 -14.11 1.08
C GLY A 28 -24.77 -13.61 -0.26
N TRP A 29 -24.00 -12.51 -0.25
CA TRP A 29 -23.39 -11.95 -1.45
C TRP A 29 -22.24 -12.80 -1.99
N ALA A 30 -21.49 -13.50 -1.14
CA ALA A 30 -20.45 -14.44 -1.58
C ALA A 30 -21.06 -15.63 -2.33
N TRP A 31 -22.17 -16.19 -1.81
CA TRP A 31 -22.89 -17.27 -2.48
C TRP A 31 -23.50 -16.81 -3.81
N ALA A 32 -24.07 -15.59 -3.86
CA ALA A 32 -24.58 -15.00 -5.08
C ALA A 32 -23.47 -14.81 -6.15
N ALA A 33 -22.28 -14.34 -5.74
CA ALA A 33 -21.12 -14.21 -6.63
C ALA A 33 -20.64 -15.58 -7.13
N GLY A 34 -20.59 -16.60 -6.26
CA GLY A 34 -20.29 -17.98 -6.62
C GLY A 34 -21.27 -18.56 -7.64
N ALA A 35 -22.57 -18.41 -7.40
CA ALA A 35 -23.62 -18.86 -8.31
C ALA A 35 -23.56 -18.15 -9.67
N ALA A 36 -23.32 -16.84 -9.69
CA ALA A 36 -23.13 -16.07 -10.92
C ALA A 36 -21.87 -16.51 -11.69
N GLY A 37 -20.77 -16.81 -10.98
CA GLY A 37 -19.55 -17.37 -11.58
C GLY A 37 -19.78 -18.74 -12.25
N VAL A 38 -20.50 -19.65 -11.58
CA VAL A 38 -20.88 -20.96 -12.15
C VAL A 38 -21.78 -20.79 -13.37
N ALA A 39 -22.80 -19.93 -13.29
CA ALA A 39 -23.68 -19.63 -14.42
C ALA A 39 -22.88 -19.08 -15.62
N CYS A 40 -21.91 -18.19 -15.38
CA CYS A 40 -21.02 -17.65 -16.40
C CYS A 40 -20.20 -18.76 -17.08
N THR A 41 -19.69 -19.73 -16.31
CA THR A 41 -18.94 -20.88 -16.82
C THR A 41 -19.81 -21.83 -17.63
N LEU A 42 -21.01 -22.16 -17.17
CA LEU A 42 -21.96 -23.00 -17.92
C LEU A 42 -22.34 -22.35 -19.26
N LEU A 43 -22.53 -21.02 -19.28
CA LEU A 43 -22.76 -20.25 -20.50
C LEU A 43 -21.53 -20.22 -21.42
N ALA A 44 -20.31 -20.21 -20.89
CA ALA A 44 -19.10 -20.28 -21.70
C ALA A 44 -18.86 -21.69 -22.29
N VAL A 45 -19.06 -22.75 -21.49
CA VAL A 45 -18.87 -24.16 -21.89
C VAL A 45 -19.91 -24.62 -22.90
N SER A 46 -21.18 -24.23 -22.74
CA SER A 46 -22.23 -24.51 -23.74
C SER A 46 -21.95 -23.89 -25.12
N ASN A 47 -21.05 -22.90 -25.18
CA ASN A 47 -20.58 -22.28 -26.42
C ASN A 47 -19.35 -22.98 -27.04
N LEU A 48 -18.72 -23.94 -26.35
CA LEU A 48 -17.51 -24.64 -26.77
C LEU A 48 -17.77 -25.81 -27.75
N ARG A 49 -19.02 -26.09 -28.15
CA ARG A 49 -19.39 -27.19 -29.07
C ARG A 49 -18.91 -27.00 -30.53
N ARG A 50 -17.95 -26.09 -30.80
CA ARG A 50 -17.35 -25.86 -32.14
C ARG A 50 -15.83 -25.67 -31.98
N PRO A 51 -15.03 -26.01 -33.02
CA PRO A 51 -13.57 -26.06 -32.91
C PRO A 51 -12.98 -24.76 -32.36
N LEU A 52 -12.00 -24.92 -31.45
CA LEU A 52 -11.29 -23.87 -30.74
C LEU A 52 -10.68 -22.87 -31.72
N SER A 53 -11.34 -21.72 -31.89
CA SER A 53 -10.74 -20.55 -32.51
C SER A 53 -10.29 -19.58 -31.40
N LEU A 54 -9.21 -18.83 -31.63
CA LEU A 54 -8.72 -17.76 -30.74
C LEU A 54 -9.82 -16.76 -30.30
N ARG A 55 -10.93 -16.66 -31.05
CA ARG A 55 -12.10 -15.83 -30.74
C ARG A 55 -12.99 -16.38 -29.61
N LEU A 56 -12.78 -17.61 -29.16
CA LEU A 56 -13.45 -18.25 -28.02
C LEU A 56 -12.63 -18.21 -26.71
N ALA A 57 -11.35 -17.83 -26.76
CA ALA A 57 -10.51 -17.69 -25.57
C ALA A 57 -11.00 -16.57 -24.62
N ALA A 58 -11.51 -15.47 -25.18
CA ALA A 58 -12.00 -14.32 -24.42
C ALA A 58 -13.18 -14.63 -23.46
N PRO A 59 -14.29 -15.25 -23.89
CA PRO A 59 -15.38 -15.62 -22.97
C PRO A 59 -14.97 -16.70 -21.97
N GLY A 60 -14.06 -17.62 -22.33
CA GLY A 60 -13.50 -18.60 -21.41
C GLY A 60 -12.68 -17.96 -20.29
N ALA A 61 -11.86 -16.96 -20.63
CA ALA A 61 -11.08 -16.20 -19.65
C ALA A 61 -11.97 -15.40 -18.67
N VAL A 62 -13.06 -14.79 -19.17
CA VAL A 62 -14.04 -14.09 -18.31
C VAL A 62 -14.73 -15.07 -17.36
N ALA A 63 -15.16 -16.23 -17.87
CA ALA A 63 -15.78 -17.26 -17.04
C ALA A 63 -14.83 -17.77 -15.95
N LEU A 64 -13.57 -18.06 -16.31
CA LEU A 64 -12.55 -18.47 -15.36
C LEU A 64 -12.33 -17.39 -14.28
N ALA A 65 -12.22 -16.12 -14.68
CA ALA A 65 -12.04 -15.01 -13.73
C ALA A 65 -13.26 -14.79 -12.81
N CYS A 66 -14.48 -14.97 -13.32
CA CYS A 66 -15.69 -14.90 -12.49
C CYS A 66 -15.79 -16.09 -11.53
N LEU A 67 -15.35 -17.27 -11.97
CA LEU A 67 -15.32 -18.48 -11.14
C LEU A 67 -14.24 -18.39 -10.04
N THR A 68 -13.05 -17.88 -10.35
CA THR A 68 -12.01 -17.62 -9.33
C THR A 68 -12.46 -16.55 -8.34
N LEU A 69 -13.12 -15.49 -8.79
CA LEU A 69 -13.73 -14.48 -7.92
C LEU A 69 -14.79 -15.10 -7.00
N GLY A 70 -15.73 -15.88 -7.53
CA GLY A 70 -16.74 -16.56 -6.73
C GLY A 70 -16.13 -17.55 -5.73
N ALA A 71 -15.15 -18.35 -6.16
CA ALA A 71 -14.46 -19.32 -5.31
C ALA A 71 -13.69 -18.66 -4.16
N THR A 72 -12.96 -17.57 -4.42
CA THR A 72 -12.22 -16.84 -3.38
C THR A 72 -13.15 -16.27 -2.31
N LEU A 73 -14.30 -15.72 -2.70
CA LEU A 73 -15.31 -15.21 -1.77
C LEU A 73 -15.94 -16.32 -0.93
N VAL A 74 -16.33 -17.43 -1.55
CA VAL A 74 -16.92 -18.58 -0.84
C VAL A 74 -15.92 -19.22 0.10
N LEU A 75 -14.67 -19.42 -0.33
CA LEU A 75 -13.58 -19.93 0.53
C LEU A 75 -13.33 -19.01 1.72
N GLY A 76 -13.34 -17.69 1.52
CA GLY A 76 -13.22 -16.72 2.62
C GLY A 76 -14.35 -16.84 3.64
N VAL A 77 -15.61 -16.97 3.18
CA VAL A 77 -16.76 -17.18 4.07
C VAL A 77 -16.68 -18.52 4.81
N LEU A 78 -16.25 -19.60 4.14
CA LEU A 78 -16.08 -20.91 4.77
C LEU A 78 -14.95 -20.89 5.81
N GLN A 79 -13.87 -20.17 5.55
CA GLN A 79 -12.78 -19.99 6.51
C GLN A 79 -13.25 -19.23 7.75
N VAL A 80 -14.01 -18.14 7.57
CA VAL A 80 -14.61 -17.40 8.69
C VAL A 80 -15.57 -18.29 9.49
N ARG A 81 -16.44 -19.07 8.81
CA ARG A 81 -17.32 -20.04 9.50
C ARG A 81 -16.54 -21.10 10.25
N ARG A 82 -15.42 -21.60 9.72
CA ARG A 82 -14.54 -22.57 10.42
C ARG A 82 -13.96 -21.95 11.69
N ILE A 83 -13.55 -20.69 11.65
CA ILE A 83 -13.06 -19.94 12.81
C ILE A 83 -14.19 -19.69 13.84
N GLU A 84 -15.42 -19.43 13.40
CA GLU A 84 -16.57 -19.22 14.28
C GLU A 84 -17.04 -20.51 14.95
N CYS A 85 -17.20 -21.60 14.18
CA CYS A 85 -17.76 -22.85 14.68
C CYS A 85 -16.75 -23.74 15.43
N CYS A 86 -15.49 -23.77 14.96
CA CYS A 86 -14.50 -24.76 15.39
C CYS A 86 -13.19 -24.08 15.85
N TRP A 87 -13.28 -22.97 16.58
CA TRP A 87 -12.10 -22.21 17.00
C TRP A 87 -11.07 -23.03 17.78
N SER A 88 -11.52 -23.93 18.67
CA SER A 88 -10.64 -24.80 19.46
C SER A 88 -9.77 -25.69 18.56
N GLU A 89 -10.35 -26.27 17.52
CA GLU A 89 -9.65 -27.13 16.54
C GLU A 89 -8.67 -26.30 15.70
N VAL A 90 -9.10 -25.13 15.21
CA VAL A 90 -8.23 -24.23 14.42
C VAL A 90 -7.06 -23.74 15.26
N ARG A 91 -7.29 -23.43 16.54
CA ARG A 91 -6.25 -23.04 17.49
C ARG A 91 -5.27 -24.19 17.72
N ALA A 92 -5.76 -25.41 17.95
CA ALA A 92 -4.92 -26.57 18.17
C ALA A 92 -4.05 -26.91 16.95
N GLU A 93 -4.61 -26.84 15.74
CA GLU A 93 -3.88 -27.07 14.49
C GLU A 93 -2.71 -26.07 14.34
N ARG A 94 -2.96 -24.77 14.56
CA ARG A 94 -1.92 -23.72 14.47
C ARG A 94 -0.83 -23.90 15.53
N LEU A 95 -1.20 -24.05 16.80
CA LEU A 95 -0.23 -24.23 17.89
C LEU A 95 0.67 -25.46 17.68
N SER A 96 0.13 -26.54 17.09
CA SER A 96 0.91 -27.77 16.81
C SER A 96 1.99 -27.58 15.74
N GLN A 97 1.64 -26.99 14.58
CA GLN A 97 2.58 -26.72 13.47
C GLN A 97 3.66 -25.72 13.90
N ASP A 98 3.24 -24.68 14.63
CA ASP A 98 4.10 -23.57 14.99
C ASP A 98 5.15 -23.96 16.04
N SER A 99 4.90 -24.96 16.87
CA SER A 99 5.86 -25.40 17.91
C SER A 99 7.16 -25.96 17.33
N SER A 100 7.11 -26.68 16.20
CA SER A 100 8.29 -27.28 15.57
C SER A 100 9.09 -26.25 14.78
N GLU A 101 8.39 -25.39 14.03
CA GLU A 101 8.98 -24.26 13.30
C GLU A 101 9.56 -23.22 14.26
N LEU A 102 8.91 -22.93 15.39
CA LEU A 102 9.41 -22.05 16.45
C LEU A 102 10.74 -22.57 17.02
N LYS A 103 10.82 -23.86 17.35
CA LYS A 103 12.07 -24.51 17.80
C LYS A 103 13.16 -24.36 16.74
N GLY A 104 12.82 -24.59 15.47
CA GLY A 104 13.72 -24.37 14.33
C GLY A 104 14.21 -22.93 14.26
N ALA A 105 13.32 -21.95 14.32
CA ALA A 105 13.60 -20.52 14.23
C ALA A 105 14.46 -20.01 15.40
N LEU A 106 14.15 -20.43 16.64
CA LEU A 106 14.94 -20.10 17.83
C LEU A 106 16.34 -20.73 17.75
N SER A 107 16.45 -22.00 17.32
CA SER A 107 17.75 -22.65 17.12
C SER A 107 18.59 -21.93 16.05
N ALA A 108 17.96 -21.43 14.99
CA ALA A 108 18.60 -20.66 13.95
C ALA A 108 19.07 -19.28 14.46
N ALA A 109 18.28 -18.62 15.32
CA ALA A 109 18.66 -17.36 15.96
C ALA A 109 19.85 -17.54 16.92
N VAL A 110 19.90 -18.64 17.66
CA VAL A 110 21.03 -18.98 18.55
C VAL A 110 22.30 -19.28 17.75
N ALA A 111 22.17 -20.07 16.67
CA ALA A 111 23.27 -20.32 15.76
C ALA A 111 23.78 -19.03 15.11
N GLU A 112 22.87 -18.11 14.77
CA GLU A 112 23.20 -16.79 14.23
C GLU A 112 24.00 -15.96 15.24
N ALA A 113 23.51 -15.82 16.48
CA ALA A 113 24.19 -15.07 17.54
C ALA A 113 25.60 -15.65 17.80
N ARG A 114 25.72 -16.97 17.94
CA ARG A 114 27.02 -17.66 18.12
C ARG A 114 27.95 -17.43 16.94
N ARG A 115 27.45 -17.51 15.71
CA ARG A 115 28.26 -17.25 14.51
C ARG A 115 28.77 -15.81 14.47
N LEU A 116 27.94 -14.84 14.84
CA LEU A 116 28.34 -13.44 14.91
C LEU A 116 29.41 -13.20 15.99
N ALA A 117 29.23 -13.77 17.18
CA ALA A 117 30.22 -13.72 18.25
C ALA A 117 31.56 -14.34 17.82
N GLN A 118 31.53 -15.52 17.21
CA GLN A 118 32.72 -16.20 16.70
C GLN A 118 33.44 -15.35 15.64
N ARG A 119 32.70 -14.70 14.75
CA ARG A 119 33.30 -13.83 13.73
C ARG A 119 33.86 -12.54 14.31
N GLY A 120 33.18 -11.96 15.29
CA GLY A 120 33.73 -10.84 16.06
C GLY A 120 35.04 -11.22 16.74
N MET A 121 35.10 -12.41 17.37
CA MET A 121 36.33 -12.91 17.99
C MET A 121 37.46 -13.09 16.98
N THR A 122 37.19 -13.64 15.78
CA THR A 122 38.20 -13.74 14.73
C THR A 122 38.61 -12.38 14.16
N ALA A 123 37.71 -11.40 14.13
CA ALA A 123 37.99 -10.06 13.64
C ALA A 123 38.83 -9.25 14.65
N ALA A 124 38.71 -9.55 15.95
CA ALA A 124 39.51 -8.92 16.99
C ALA A 124 41.03 -9.17 16.85
N LEU A 125 41.43 -10.21 16.08
CA LEU A 125 42.83 -10.49 15.75
C LEU A 125 43.43 -9.52 14.72
N LEU A 126 42.60 -8.71 14.05
CA LEU A 126 43.04 -7.80 13.00
C LEU A 126 43.44 -6.43 13.58
N PRO A 127 44.32 -5.67 12.89
CA PRO A 127 44.57 -4.27 13.20
C PRO A 127 43.26 -3.45 13.14
N ARG A 128 43.14 -2.40 13.97
CA ARG A 128 41.91 -1.58 14.11
C ARG A 128 41.27 -1.15 12.79
N GLU A 129 42.08 -0.82 11.79
CA GLU A 129 41.64 -0.40 10.45
C GLU A 129 40.84 -1.48 9.72
N GLY A 130 41.16 -2.77 9.91
CA GLY A 130 40.48 -3.90 9.25
C GLY A 130 39.33 -4.52 10.06
N VAL A 131 39.21 -4.21 11.35
CA VAL A 131 38.20 -4.83 12.23
C VAL A 131 36.78 -4.43 11.80
N PHE A 132 36.54 -3.14 11.52
CA PHE A 132 35.21 -2.65 11.13
C PHE A 132 34.73 -3.26 9.81
N GLU A 133 35.60 -3.33 8.80
CA GLU A 133 35.28 -3.95 7.51
C GLU A 133 34.95 -5.44 7.68
N ARG A 134 35.72 -6.16 8.49
CA ARG A 134 35.51 -7.59 8.72
C ARG A 134 34.21 -7.88 9.48
N VAL A 135 33.91 -7.06 10.48
CA VAL A 135 32.69 -7.13 11.27
C VAL A 135 31.46 -6.74 10.42
N GLN A 136 31.59 -5.74 9.56
CA GLN A 136 30.55 -5.37 8.60
C GLN A 136 30.30 -6.47 7.55
N ALA A 137 31.35 -7.09 7.00
CA ALA A 137 31.23 -8.23 6.09
C ALA A 137 30.53 -9.42 6.75
N ALA A 138 30.67 -9.59 8.06
CA ALA A 138 29.95 -10.63 8.80
C ALA A 138 28.42 -10.43 8.79
N MET A 139 27.93 -9.19 8.63
CA MET A 139 26.50 -8.88 8.51
C MET A 139 25.93 -9.27 7.15
N TYR A 140 26.70 -9.14 6.07
CA TYR A 140 26.27 -9.39 4.69
C TYR A 140 26.35 -10.86 4.27
N SER A 141 27.09 -11.69 5.01
CA SER A 141 27.16 -13.12 4.71
C SER A 141 25.79 -13.80 4.81
N ARG A 142 25.60 -14.89 4.06
CA ARG A 142 24.37 -15.68 4.06
C ARG A 142 23.95 -16.06 5.48
N SER A 143 22.80 -15.54 5.90
CA SER A 143 22.19 -15.80 7.20
C SER A 143 21.05 -16.79 7.05
N ARG A 144 20.85 -17.64 8.07
CA ARG A 144 19.69 -18.54 8.15
C ARG A 144 18.44 -17.82 8.67
N THR A 145 18.59 -16.59 9.18
CA THR A 145 17.52 -15.70 9.64
C THR A 145 17.56 -14.37 8.87
N PRO A 146 17.34 -14.38 7.54
CA PRO A 146 17.46 -13.19 6.71
C PRO A 146 16.48 -12.10 7.16
N GLY A 147 16.97 -10.88 7.36
CA GLY A 147 16.16 -9.72 7.73
C GLY A 147 15.78 -9.62 9.21
N VAL A 148 16.13 -10.59 10.05
CA VAL A 148 16.01 -10.42 11.51
C VAL A 148 17.08 -9.43 11.97
N GLU A 149 16.71 -8.53 12.88
CA GLU A 149 17.64 -7.56 13.45
C GLU A 149 18.72 -8.26 14.25
N ARG A 150 19.96 -7.92 13.92
CA ARG A 150 21.16 -8.54 14.48
C ARG A 150 22.29 -7.55 14.54
N GLY A 151 23.23 -7.82 15.43
CA GLY A 151 24.42 -7.02 15.62
C GLY A 151 25.59 -7.86 16.09
N VAL A 152 26.77 -7.29 15.97
CA VAL A 152 27.97 -7.78 16.63
C VAL A 152 28.73 -6.59 17.20
N VAL A 153 29.31 -6.76 18.37
CA VAL A 153 30.19 -5.79 19.01
C VAL A 153 31.39 -6.51 19.61
N ILE A 154 32.56 -5.91 19.47
CA ILE A 154 33.80 -6.35 20.12
C ILE A 154 34.05 -5.36 21.25
N LEU A 155 34.14 -5.87 22.46
CA LEU A 155 34.42 -5.14 23.69
C LEU A 155 35.86 -5.42 24.12
N ALA A 156 36.59 -4.39 24.51
CA ALA A 156 37.90 -4.49 25.13
C ALA A 156 37.78 -5.08 26.56
N PRO A 157 38.90 -5.41 27.24
CA PRO A 157 38.88 -5.92 28.62
C PRO A 157 38.21 -4.96 29.63
N ASP A 158 38.29 -3.67 29.35
CA ASP A 158 37.59 -2.59 30.05
C ASP A 158 36.13 -2.39 29.58
N GLY A 159 35.58 -3.31 28.79
CA GLY A 159 34.20 -3.27 28.31
C GLY A 159 33.88 -2.14 27.33
N GLU A 160 34.88 -1.35 26.90
CA GLU A 160 34.68 -0.31 25.89
C GLU A 160 34.47 -0.95 24.51
N PRO A 161 33.49 -0.47 23.71
CA PRO A 161 33.27 -1.00 22.37
C PRO A 161 34.39 -0.58 21.42
N VAL A 162 35.12 -1.57 20.91
CA VAL A 162 36.25 -1.39 19.97
C VAL A 162 35.77 -1.33 18.52
N ALA A 163 34.83 -2.19 18.17
CA ALA A 163 34.23 -2.24 16.83
C ALA A 163 32.83 -2.87 16.88
N TRP A 164 31.95 -2.45 15.98
CA TRP A 164 30.59 -2.96 15.90
C TRP A 164 30.04 -2.93 14.47
N ALA A 165 29.04 -3.75 14.22
CA ALA A 165 28.20 -3.65 13.04
C ALA A 165 26.79 -4.15 13.34
N GLY A 166 25.83 -3.75 12.50
CA GLY A 166 24.42 -4.06 12.68
C GLY A 166 23.76 -3.14 13.72
N ARG A 167 22.69 -3.61 14.34
CA ARG A 167 21.95 -2.84 15.36
C ARG A 167 21.96 -3.57 16.68
N HIS A 168 22.07 -2.78 17.75
CA HIS A 168 22.00 -3.23 19.13
C HIS A 168 20.95 -2.39 19.85
N ARG A 169 20.07 -3.04 20.62
CA ARG A 169 19.06 -2.34 21.44
C ARG A 169 19.60 -1.94 22.81
N PHE A 170 20.69 -2.57 23.23
CA PHE A 170 21.36 -2.33 24.51
C PHE A 170 22.87 -2.40 24.30
N VAL A 171 23.63 -1.75 25.18
CA VAL A 171 25.07 -1.97 25.31
C VAL A 171 25.25 -3.28 26.08
N PRO A 172 25.90 -4.31 25.52
CA PRO A 172 26.05 -5.58 26.23
C PRO A 172 26.83 -5.40 27.54
N ALA A 173 26.25 -5.87 28.65
CA ALA A 173 26.88 -5.78 29.97
C ALA A 173 28.14 -6.67 30.05
N ARG A 174 29.11 -6.35 30.92
CA ARG A 174 30.24 -7.26 31.19
C ARG A 174 29.74 -8.53 31.91
N ASP A 175 29.94 -9.68 31.28
CA ASP A 175 29.47 -10.99 31.76
C ASP A 175 30.20 -12.11 30.99
N THR A 176 30.40 -13.26 31.63
CA THR A 176 31.17 -14.41 31.15
C THR A 176 30.30 -15.52 30.55
N ALA A 177 28.96 -15.44 30.68
CA ALA A 177 28.06 -16.45 30.13
C ALA A 177 28.17 -16.55 28.59
N GLU A 178 28.27 -17.78 28.07
CA GLU A 178 28.37 -18.03 26.62
C GLU A 178 27.11 -17.57 25.87
N LEU A 179 25.95 -17.75 26.49
CA LEU A 179 24.64 -17.39 25.97
C LEU A 179 23.85 -16.71 27.07
N ARG A 180 23.12 -15.66 26.70
CA ARG A 180 22.25 -14.92 27.61
C ARG A 180 21.04 -14.38 26.87
N ALA A 181 19.88 -14.44 27.52
CA ALA A 181 18.72 -13.67 27.10
C ALA A 181 18.61 -12.41 27.95
N VAL A 182 18.52 -11.25 27.29
CA VAL A 182 18.23 -9.97 27.92
C VAL A 182 16.76 -9.68 27.65
N ILE A 183 15.94 -9.87 28.69
CA ILE A 183 14.49 -9.62 28.63
C ILE A 183 14.23 -8.31 29.37
N THR A 184 13.64 -7.37 28.64
CA THR A 184 13.11 -6.12 29.18
C THR A 184 11.62 -6.03 28.86
N PRO A 185 10.87 -5.10 29.46
CA PRO A 185 9.48 -4.87 29.07
C PRO A 185 9.28 -4.49 27.59
N PHE A 186 10.34 -4.08 26.89
CA PHE A 186 10.25 -3.52 25.52
C PHE A 186 10.88 -4.39 24.45
N TYR A 187 11.95 -5.10 24.80
CA TYR A 187 12.73 -5.92 23.88
C TYR A 187 13.19 -7.19 24.56
N VAL A 188 13.30 -8.24 23.75
CA VAL A 188 13.99 -9.47 24.10
C VAL A 188 15.12 -9.68 23.10
N SER A 189 16.36 -9.68 23.58
CA SER A 189 17.53 -9.94 22.75
C SER A 189 18.30 -11.16 23.24
N LEU A 190 18.73 -11.99 22.30
CA LEU A 190 19.64 -13.09 22.56
C LEU A 190 21.07 -12.62 22.30
N GLU A 191 21.93 -12.82 23.29
CA GLU A 191 23.36 -12.54 23.21
C GLU A 191 24.14 -13.86 23.24
N ALA A 192 25.12 -14.00 22.36
CA ALA A 192 26.14 -15.02 22.45
C ALA A 192 27.52 -14.37 22.57
N ARG A 193 28.41 -14.97 23.35
CA ARG A 193 29.72 -14.40 23.68
C ARG A 193 30.87 -15.33 23.39
N ARG A 194 31.98 -14.74 22.97
CA ARG A 194 33.27 -15.42 22.80
C ARG A 194 34.36 -14.52 23.37
N GLN A 195 35.25 -15.08 24.18
CA GLN A 195 36.40 -14.33 24.69
C GLN A 195 37.39 -14.06 23.55
N THR A 196 37.88 -12.82 23.48
CA THR A 196 38.94 -12.48 22.53
C THR A 196 40.31 -12.79 23.14
N PRO A 197 41.35 -13.03 22.34
CA PRO A 197 42.70 -13.33 22.83
C PRO A 197 43.29 -12.26 23.76
N ASP A 198 42.93 -10.99 23.56
CA ASP A 198 43.41 -9.85 24.37
C ASP A 198 42.65 -9.68 25.69
N GLY A 199 41.82 -10.66 26.09
CA GLY A 199 41.04 -10.61 27.34
C GLY A 199 39.71 -9.85 27.26
N GLY A 200 39.37 -9.29 26.09
CA GLY A 200 38.06 -8.72 25.79
C GLY A 200 37.00 -9.76 25.43
N SER A 201 35.86 -9.32 24.87
CA SER A 201 34.77 -10.21 24.44
C SER A 201 34.13 -9.76 23.14
N ALA A 202 33.77 -10.72 22.29
CA ALA A 202 32.94 -10.50 21.11
C ALA A 202 31.52 -10.98 21.39
N VAL A 203 30.55 -10.08 21.26
CA VAL A 203 29.14 -10.32 21.53
C VAL A 203 28.35 -10.27 20.23
N GLY A 204 27.70 -11.37 19.87
CA GLY A 204 26.72 -11.44 18.80
C GLY A 204 25.32 -11.31 19.36
N THR A 205 24.50 -10.42 18.79
CA THR A 205 23.15 -10.11 19.26
C THR A 205 22.11 -10.40 18.18
N VAL A 206 20.97 -10.94 18.59
CA VAL A 206 19.79 -11.17 17.72
C VAL A 206 18.54 -10.72 18.47
N LEU A 207 17.69 -9.94 17.81
CA LEU A 207 16.43 -9.47 18.38
C LEU A 207 15.37 -10.59 18.28
N LEU A 208 14.97 -11.12 19.43
CA LEU A 208 13.91 -12.11 19.53
C LEU A 208 12.53 -11.47 19.52
N ASP A 209 12.32 -10.41 20.30
CA ASP A 209 11.03 -9.74 20.43
C ASP A 209 11.14 -8.22 20.63
N ALA A 210 10.09 -7.50 20.25
CA ALA A 210 9.95 -6.07 20.44
C ALA A 210 8.46 -5.68 20.57
N VAL A 211 8.15 -4.78 21.50
CA VAL A 211 6.78 -4.29 21.72
C VAL A 211 6.20 -3.60 20.48
N PRO A 212 4.85 -3.59 20.31
CA PRO A 212 4.18 -2.98 19.16
C PRO A 212 4.59 -1.54 18.84
N ALA A 213 4.86 -0.73 19.87
CA ALA A 213 5.25 0.67 19.73
C ALA A 213 6.74 0.87 19.39
N ALA A 214 7.56 -0.19 19.42
CA ALA A 214 8.98 -0.08 19.15
C ALA A 214 9.26 0.11 17.65
N PRO A 215 10.18 1.02 17.29
CA PRO A 215 10.58 1.20 15.90
C PRO A 215 11.24 -0.06 15.35
N ASP A 216 10.91 -0.39 14.11
CA ASP A 216 11.38 -1.56 13.37
C ASP A 216 11.01 -2.93 13.98
N ARG A 217 9.90 -3.01 14.73
CA ARG A 217 9.39 -4.28 15.28
C ARG A 217 9.34 -5.42 14.26
N GLY A 218 9.00 -5.14 13.00
CA GLY A 218 8.96 -6.15 11.92
C GLY A 218 10.29 -6.83 11.60
N ARG A 219 11.39 -6.41 12.25
CA ARG A 219 12.70 -7.07 12.19
C ARG A 219 12.96 -8.01 13.39
N ALA A 220 12.10 -8.07 14.39
CA ALA A 220 12.19 -9.06 15.47
C ALA A 220 11.80 -10.46 14.96
N LEU A 221 12.37 -11.51 15.57
CA LEU A 221 12.01 -12.89 15.24
C LEU A 221 10.53 -13.19 15.50
N SER A 222 9.99 -12.71 16.63
CA SER A 222 8.59 -12.86 17.02
C SER A 222 7.63 -12.27 15.99
N ALA A 223 7.88 -11.05 15.52
CA ALA A 223 7.06 -10.38 14.51
C ALA A 223 7.08 -11.13 13.17
N ARG A 224 8.22 -11.72 12.80
CA ARG A 224 8.34 -12.55 11.59
C ARG A 224 7.53 -13.84 11.68
N LEU A 225 7.54 -14.47 12.85
CA LEU A 225 6.75 -15.68 13.11
C LEU A 225 5.26 -15.34 13.19
N GLU A 226 4.91 -14.20 13.79
CA GLU A 226 3.55 -13.67 13.81
C GLU A 226 3.05 -13.38 12.38
N ASP A 227 3.86 -12.77 11.51
CA ASP A 227 3.51 -12.52 10.11
C ASP A 227 3.36 -13.82 9.29
N ALA A 228 4.22 -14.81 9.53
CA ALA A 228 4.25 -16.05 8.76
C ALA A 228 3.16 -17.06 9.18
N TYR A 229 2.92 -17.17 10.49
CA TYR A 229 2.09 -18.24 11.07
C TYR A 229 0.86 -17.70 11.83
N GLY A 230 0.84 -16.40 12.12
CA GLY A 230 -0.28 -15.77 12.82
C GLY A 230 -0.31 -16.04 14.32
N VAL A 231 0.83 -16.43 14.92
CA VAL A 231 0.97 -16.69 16.37
C VAL A 231 1.98 -15.71 16.96
N ALA A 232 1.55 -14.99 18.00
CA ALA A 232 2.40 -14.10 18.75
C ALA A 232 3.25 -14.90 19.74
N LEU A 233 4.43 -14.41 20.08
CA LEU A 233 5.28 -15.04 21.08
C LEU A 233 5.31 -14.19 22.35
N ARG A 234 5.13 -14.84 23.50
CA ARG A 234 5.37 -14.23 24.79
C ARG A 234 6.59 -14.87 25.43
N PHE A 235 7.57 -14.03 25.78
CA PHE A 235 8.80 -14.44 26.43
C PHE A 235 8.69 -14.22 27.94
N TYR A 236 9.20 -15.18 28.71
CA TYR A 236 9.28 -15.12 30.16
C TYR A 236 10.73 -15.23 30.60
N ILE A 237 11.05 -14.50 31.67
CA ILE A 237 12.30 -14.65 32.41
C ILE A 237 12.34 -16.07 33.00
N PRO A 238 13.51 -16.73 33.05
CA PRO A 238 13.66 -18.05 33.66
C PRO A 238 12.97 -18.17 35.02
N GLY A 239 12.19 -19.24 35.20
CA GLY A 239 11.49 -19.55 36.46
C GLY A 239 10.21 -18.73 36.74
N LEU A 240 9.86 -17.75 35.90
CA LEU A 240 8.63 -16.96 36.04
C LEU A 240 7.50 -17.37 35.08
N ALA A 241 7.73 -18.38 34.24
CA ALA A 241 6.73 -18.85 33.30
C ALA A 241 5.64 -19.68 34.01
N PRO A 242 4.36 -19.55 33.59
CA PRO A 242 3.29 -20.40 34.09
C PRO A 242 3.55 -21.87 33.72
N HIS A 243 3.14 -22.80 34.60
CA HIS A 243 3.23 -24.24 34.34
C HIS A 243 2.08 -24.66 33.42
N ASP A 244 2.26 -24.44 32.12
CA ASP A 244 1.29 -24.71 31.06
C ASP A 244 1.97 -25.57 29.97
N PRO A 245 1.33 -26.64 29.44
CA PRO A 245 1.90 -27.48 28.37
C PRO A 245 2.29 -26.70 27.10
N ASP A 246 1.73 -25.51 26.88
CA ASP A 246 2.05 -24.67 25.74
C ASP A 246 3.33 -23.82 25.95
N VAL A 247 3.96 -23.88 27.14
CA VAL A 247 5.20 -23.15 27.44
C VAL A 247 6.42 -24.00 27.10
N PHE A 248 7.30 -23.44 26.29
CA PHE A 248 8.56 -24.07 25.88
C PHE A 248 9.73 -23.43 26.59
N ASP A 249 10.45 -24.21 27.39
CA ASP A 249 11.72 -23.79 27.96
C ASP A 249 12.84 -23.96 26.94
N TYR A 250 13.58 -22.88 26.70
CA TYR A 250 14.77 -22.93 25.86
C TYR A 250 16.01 -23.16 26.72
N CYS A 251 16.61 -24.34 26.56
CA CYS A 251 17.82 -24.74 27.28
C CYS A 251 18.96 -25.00 26.28
N PRO A 252 20.16 -24.44 26.50
CA PRO A 252 21.26 -24.54 25.54
C PRO A 252 21.91 -25.93 25.45
N ILE A 253 21.75 -26.78 26.48
CA ILE A 253 22.38 -28.12 26.56
C ILE A 253 21.30 -29.19 26.81
N SER A 254 20.58 -29.11 27.94
CA SER A 254 19.37 -29.88 28.21
C SER A 254 18.56 -29.22 29.32
N CYS A 255 17.24 -29.37 29.33
CA CYS A 255 16.39 -28.84 30.40
C CYS A 255 16.36 -29.74 31.66
N GLU A 256 16.94 -30.95 31.59
CA GLU A 256 17.08 -31.84 32.75
C GLU A 256 18.32 -31.53 33.60
N ARG A 257 19.35 -30.88 33.03
CA ARG A 257 20.65 -30.65 33.70
C ARG A 257 21.22 -29.24 33.53
N GLY A 258 20.54 -28.36 32.78
CA GLY A 258 21.03 -27.03 32.45
C GLY A 258 20.02 -25.94 32.81
N ASP A 259 20.53 -24.74 33.02
CA ASP A 259 19.72 -23.56 33.33
C ASP A 259 18.87 -23.14 32.13
N THR A 260 17.59 -22.84 32.38
CA THR A 260 16.68 -22.29 31.38
C THR A 260 17.13 -20.87 31.02
N LEU A 261 17.34 -20.61 29.73
CA LEU A 261 17.75 -19.27 29.27
C LEU A 261 16.56 -18.31 29.24
N PHE A 262 15.41 -18.81 28.79
CA PHE A 262 14.12 -18.13 28.77
C PHE A 262 13.04 -19.16 28.45
N SER A 263 11.80 -18.84 28.77
CA SER A 263 10.64 -19.63 28.37
C SER A 263 9.82 -18.86 27.33
N VAL A 264 9.24 -19.56 26.36
CA VAL A 264 8.42 -18.97 25.30
C VAL A 264 7.06 -19.63 25.28
N GLN A 265 6.01 -18.82 25.26
CA GLN A 265 4.65 -19.28 25.04
C GLN A 265 4.16 -18.75 23.68
N PRO A 266 3.79 -19.63 22.73
CA PRO A 266 3.03 -19.22 21.57
C PRO A 266 1.61 -18.85 22.02
N VAL A 267 1.22 -17.62 21.74
CA VAL A 267 -0.10 -17.09 22.05
C VAL A 267 -0.87 -16.98 20.74
N ALA A 268 -1.87 -17.85 20.60
CA ALA A 268 -2.81 -17.76 19.49
C ALA A 268 -3.56 -16.42 19.55
N PRO A 269 -3.85 -15.79 18.40
CA PRO A 269 -4.58 -14.55 18.35
C PRO A 269 -5.99 -14.74 18.93
N ALA A 270 -6.61 -13.67 19.42
CA ALA A 270 -8.00 -13.76 19.81
C ALA A 270 -8.85 -14.20 18.60
N GLN A 271 -9.95 -14.92 18.84
CA GLN A 271 -10.83 -15.41 17.77
C GLN A 271 -11.30 -14.25 16.85
N GLY A 272 -11.57 -13.08 17.45
CA GLY A 272 -11.92 -11.87 16.71
C GLY A 272 -10.82 -11.39 15.76
N ASP A 273 -9.57 -11.38 16.21
CA ASP A 273 -8.42 -10.98 15.40
C ASP A 273 -8.14 -11.98 14.28
N ALA A 274 -8.26 -13.29 14.57
CA ALA A 274 -8.14 -14.34 13.57
C ALA A 274 -9.23 -14.22 12.48
N LYS A 275 -10.46 -13.90 12.87
CA LYS A 275 -11.57 -13.62 11.95
C LYS A 275 -11.29 -12.38 11.10
N LEU A 276 -10.82 -11.30 11.71
CA LEU A 276 -10.48 -10.06 11.02
C LEU A 276 -9.34 -10.26 10.02
N ALA A 277 -8.30 -11.02 10.39
CA ALA A 277 -7.18 -11.36 9.52
C ALA A 277 -7.63 -12.21 8.32
N ALA A 278 -8.47 -13.23 8.56
CA ALA A 278 -9.06 -14.05 7.49
C ALA A 278 -9.91 -13.21 6.53
N LEU A 279 -10.72 -12.28 7.06
CA LEU A 279 -11.50 -11.33 6.26
C LEU A 279 -10.60 -10.42 5.43
N ARG A 280 -9.55 -9.82 6.02
CA ARG A 280 -8.59 -8.97 5.30
C ARG A 280 -7.92 -9.72 4.14
N GLY A 281 -7.44 -10.94 4.41
CA GLY A 281 -6.86 -11.80 3.39
C GLY A 281 -7.84 -12.10 2.25
N ALA A 282 -9.08 -12.49 2.58
CA ALA A 282 -10.12 -12.75 1.60
C ALA A 282 -10.49 -11.48 0.79
N THR A 283 -10.60 -10.31 1.43
CA THR A 283 -10.89 -9.04 0.76
C THR A 283 -9.79 -8.63 -0.22
N GLN A 284 -8.51 -8.86 0.12
CA GLN A 284 -7.39 -8.57 -0.77
C GLN A 284 -7.44 -9.45 -2.03
N HIS A 285 -7.56 -10.76 -1.87
CA HIS A 285 -7.64 -11.70 -3.00
C HIS A 285 -8.89 -11.45 -3.85
N ALA A 286 -10.04 -11.19 -3.22
CA ALA A 286 -11.28 -10.88 -3.92
C ALA A 286 -11.19 -9.55 -4.70
N ALA A 287 -10.52 -8.52 -4.16
CA ALA A 287 -10.30 -7.26 -4.87
C ALA A 287 -9.45 -7.46 -6.13
N ILE A 288 -8.35 -8.24 -6.04
CA ILE A 288 -7.51 -8.58 -7.21
C ILE A 288 -8.33 -9.33 -8.26
N ALA A 289 -9.08 -10.35 -7.84
CA ALA A 289 -9.92 -11.15 -8.73
C ALA A 289 -11.03 -10.32 -9.39
N LEU A 290 -11.63 -9.36 -8.65
CA LEU A 290 -12.66 -8.45 -9.16
C LEU A 290 -12.11 -7.54 -10.25
N VAL A 291 -10.94 -6.92 -10.03
CA VAL A 291 -10.28 -6.08 -11.04
C VAL A 291 -9.94 -6.89 -12.28
N ALA A 292 -9.38 -8.10 -12.13
CA ALA A 292 -9.07 -8.98 -13.24
C ALA A 292 -10.34 -9.37 -14.03
N ALA A 293 -11.43 -9.72 -13.33
CA ALA A 293 -12.69 -10.07 -13.96
C ALA A 293 -13.30 -8.91 -14.76
N LEU A 294 -13.28 -7.68 -14.22
CA LEU A 294 -13.78 -6.49 -14.90
C LEU A 294 -12.95 -6.13 -16.14
N LEU A 295 -11.61 -6.22 -16.06
CA LEU A 295 -10.72 -5.99 -17.20
C LEU A 295 -10.97 -7.01 -18.32
N LEU A 296 -11.04 -8.29 -17.98
CA LEU A 296 -11.33 -9.36 -18.94
C LEU A 296 -12.74 -9.20 -19.54
N ALA A 297 -13.73 -8.84 -18.73
CA ALA A 297 -15.09 -8.56 -19.20
C ALA A 297 -15.11 -7.38 -20.19
N GLY A 298 -14.34 -6.32 -19.91
CA GLY A 298 -14.22 -5.14 -20.78
C GLY A 298 -13.55 -5.45 -22.13
N LEU A 299 -12.56 -6.36 -22.13
CA LEU A 299 -11.89 -6.84 -23.34
C LEU A 299 -12.75 -7.81 -24.17
N ALA A 300 -13.53 -8.66 -23.50
CA ALA A 300 -14.38 -9.66 -24.15
C ALA A 300 -15.74 -9.11 -24.63
N ALA A 301 -16.24 -8.05 -24.00
CA ALA A 301 -17.54 -7.48 -24.30
C ALA A 301 -17.59 -6.93 -25.73
N PRO A 302 -18.66 -7.24 -26.50
CA PRO A 302 -18.82 -6.70 -27.85
C PRO A 302 -18.95 -5.17 -27.80
N PRO A 303 -18.42 -4.45 -28.82
CA PRO A 303 -18.56 -3.00 -28.88
C PRO A 303 -20.04 -2.59 -28.92
N GLY A 304 -20.38 -1.49 -28.26
CA GLY A 304 -21.76 -1.00 -28.11
C GLY A 304 -22.25 -1.09 -26.66
N ARG A 305 -23.56 -1.33 -26.48
CA ARG A 305 -24.25 -1.26 -25.18
C ARG A 305 -23.69 -2.18 -24.08
N TRP A 306 -23.12 -3.33 -24.44
CA TRP A 306 -22.61 -4.29 -23.46
C TRP A 306 -21.26 -3.89 -22.87
N ARG A 307 -20.36 -3.33 -23.69
CA ARG A 307 -19.11 -2.75 -23.19
C ARG A 307 -19.38 -1.54 -22.29
N TRP A 308 -20.43 -0.78 -22.62
CA TRP A 308 -20.94 0.30 -21.77
C TRP A 308 -21.44 -0.18 -20.41
N LEU A 309 -22.22 -1.26 -20.41
CA LEU A 309 -22.68 -1.90 -19.18
C LEU A 309 -21.50 -2.32 -18.30
N VAL A 310 -20.45 -2.95 -18.86
CA VAL A 310 -19.24 -3.32 -18.10
C VAL A 310 -18.52 -2.08 -17.52
N VAL A 311 -18.40 -0.99 -18.29
CA VAL A 311 -17.76 0.25 -17.81
C VAL A 311 -18.54 0.87 -16.65
N VAL A 312 -19.87 0.92 -16.75
CA VAL A 312 -20.73 1.45 -15.68
C VAL A 312 -20.67 0.57 -14.43
N VAL A 313 -20.70 -0.75 -14.61
CA VAL A 313 -20.55 -1.70 -13.49
C VAL A 313 -19.17 -1.57 -12.85
N ALA A 314 -18.10 -1.46 -13.63
CA ALA A 314 -16.76 -1.23 -13.09
C ALA A 314 -16.67 0.07 -12.29
N ALA A 315 -17.31 1.14 -12.77
CA ALA A 315 -17.37 2.42 -12.06
C ALA A 315 -18.11 2.31 -10.72
N TRP A 316 -19.25 1.61 -10.73
CA TRP A 316 -20.02 1.30 -9.53
C TRP A 316 -19.19 0.47 -8.54
N CYS A 317 -18.51 -0.58 -9.02
CA CYS A 317 -17.66 -1.44 -8.20
C CYS A 317 -16.57 -0.63 -7.49
N VAL A 318 -15.88 0.27 -8.19
CA VAL A 318 -14.82 1.08 -7.56
C VAL A 318 -15.37 2.12 -6.59
N ALA A 319 -16.56 2.67 -6.83
CA ALA A 319 -17.18 3.62 -5.91
C ALA A 319 -17.69 2.96 -4.62
N ARG A 320 -18.11 1.70 -4.68
CA ARG A 320 -18.72 0.98 -3.54
C ARG A 320 -17.75 0.09 -2.78
N ALA A 321 -16.83 -0.59 -3.46
CA ALA A 321 -15.89 -1.49 -2.80
C ALA A 321 -14.68 -0.73 -2.26
N PRO A 322 -14.21 -1.04 -1.04
CA PRO A 322 -12.97 -0.51 -0.47
C PRO A 322 -11.73 -1.16 -1.13
N ILE A 323 -11.59 -1.00 -2.45
CA ILE A 323 -10.50 -1.58 -3.25
C ILE A 323 -9.16 -0.96 -2.83
N GLY A 324 -9.15 0.32 -2.45
CA GLY A 324 -7.95 1.04 -2.04
C GLY A 324 -7.26 0.44 -0.81
N SER A 325 -8.00 0.19 0.27
CA SER A 325 -7.43 -0.40 1.50
C SER A 325 -6.95 -1.84 1.30
N SER A 326 -7.58 -2.57 0.38
CA SER A 326 -7.31 -4.00 0.17
C SER A 326 -6.09 -4.26 -0.72
N LEU A 327 -5.72 -3.31 -1.60
CA LEU A 327 -4.63 -3.47 -2.58
C LEU A 327 -3.34 -2.72 -2.24
N HIS A 328 -3.14 -2.29 -0.98
CA HIS A 328 -2.06 -1.36 -0.60
C HIS A 328 -2.07 -0.03 -1.40
N MET A 329 -3.19 0.30 -2.04
CA MET A 329 -3.43 1.55 -2.77
C MET A 329 -4.23 2.53 -1.92
N ALA A 330 -4.13 2.41 -0.59
CA ALA A 330 -4.93 3.18 0.35
C ALA A 330 -4.73 4.68 0.15
N GLU A 331 -3.50 5.10 -0.18
CA GLU A 331 -3.17 6.50 -0.45
C GLU A 331 -3.92 7.07 -1.67
N LEU A 332 -4.11 6.29 -2.75
CA LEU A 332 -4.84 6.75 -3.94
C LEU A 332 -6.32 7.02 -3.68
N PHE A 333 -6.91 6.22 -2.79
CA PHE A 333 -8.32 6.31 -2.42
C PHE A 333 -8.54 7.05 -1.10
N SER A 334 -7.48 7.63 -0.53
CA SER A 334 -7.55 8.36 0.73
C SER A 334 -8.05 9.78 0.51
N PRO A 335 -9.12 10.20 1.21
CA PRO A 335 -9.53 11.60 1.22
C PRO A 335 -8.49 12.51 1.88
N ALA A 336 -7.55 11.96 2.66
CA ALA A 336 -6.48 12.74 3.28
C ALA A 336 -5.38 13.17 2.29
N ALA A 337 -5.30 12.52 1.12
CA ALA A 337 -4.33 12.85 0.07
C ALA A 337 -4.96 13.70 -1.05
N PHE A 338 -6.27 13.56 -1.26
CA PHE A 338 -7.03 14.31 -2.24
C PHE A 338 -8.49 14.41 -1.83
N TYR A 339 -9.05 15.62 -1.70
CA TYR A 339 -10.48 15.78 -1.41
C TYR A 339 -11.10 17.03 -2.03
N ARG A 340 -12.20 16.84 -2.76
CA ARG A 340 -13.13 17.91 -3.13
C ARG A 340 -14.58 17.43 -3.05
N PRO A 341 -15.52 18.21 -2.51
CA PRO A 341 -16.89 17.75 -2.29
C PRO A 341 -17.82 17.82 -3.52
N VAL A 342 -17.39 18.41 -4.65
CA VAL A 342 -18.29 18.80 -5.76
C VAL A 342 -19.06 17.64 -6.41
N LEU A 343 -18.48 16.44 -6.47
CA LEU A 343 -19.13 15.24 -7.03
C LEU A 343 -19.37 14.16 -5.96
N GLY A 344 -19.39 14.55 -4.68
CA GLY A 344 -19.56 13.63 -3.55
C GLY A 344 -18.49 12.54 -3.54
N VAL A 345 -18.92 11.28 -3.45
CA VAL A 345 -18.05 10.09 -3.36
C VAL A 345 -17.07 9.98 -4.55
N PHE A 346 -17.42 10.51 -5.72
CA PHE A 346 -16.59 10.39 -6.93
C PHE A 346 -15.46 11.43 -7.04
N SER A 347 -15.49 12.51 -6.24
CA SER A 347 -14.39 13.47 -6.12
C SER A 347 -13.73 13.45 -4.74
N ALA A 348 -14.10 12.49 -3.90
CA ALA A 348 -13.59 12.34 -2.54
C ALA A 348 -12.17 11.75 -2.47
N SER A 349 -11.64 11.23 -3.58
CA SER A 349 -10.26 10.73 -3.68
C SER A 349 -9.76 10.76 -5.12
N ALA A 350 -8.44 10.70 -5.31
CA ALA A 350 -7.82 10.69 -6.63
C ALA A 350 -8.20 9.44 -7.44
N GLY A 351 -8.28 8.27 -6.78
CA GLY A 351 -8.72 7.02 -7.40
C GLY A 351 -10.17 7.08 -7.89
N ALA A 352 -11.08 7.66 -7.10
CA ALA A 352 -12.48 7.83 -7.51
C ALA A 352 -12.61 8.80 -8.70
N LEU A 353 -11.84 9.89 -8.69
CA LEU A 353 -11.78 10.85 -9.80
C LEU A 353 -11.26 10.19 -11.08
N LEU A 354 -10.21 9.36 -10.98
CA LEU A 354 -9.65 8.63 -12.11
C LEU A 354 -10.70 7.71 -12.74
N VAL A 355 -11.45 6.96 -11.92
CA VAL A 355 -12.52 6.08 -12.43
C VAL A 355 -13.62 6.88 -13.11
N LEU A 356 -14.10 7.96 -12.49
CA LEU A 356 -15.09 8.82 -13.11
C LEU A 356 -14.57 9.41 -14.43
N GLY A 357 -13.32 9.85 -14.45
CA GLY A 357 -12.62 10.35 -15.64
C GLY A 357 -12.59 9.31 -16.76
N VAL A 358 -12.25 8.05 -16.46
CA VAL A 358 -12.22 6.96 -17.46
C VAL A 358 -13.61 6.70 -18.03
N VAL A 359 -14.65 6.69 -17.19
CA VAL A 359 -16.05 6.50 -17.61
C VAL A 359 -16.48 7.65 -18.53
N ALA A 360 -16.21 8.89 -18.11
CA ALA A 360 -16.51 10.09 -18.89
C ALA A 360 -15.73 10.13 -20.21
N LEU A 361 -14.46 9.71 -20.21
CA LEU A 361 -13.61 9.63 -21.40
C LEU A 361 -14.14 8.58 -22.37
N CYS A 362 -14.56 7.41 -21.85
CA CYS A 362 -15.27 6.42 -22.64
C CYS A 362 -16.53 7.04 -23.26
N ALA A 363 -17.24 7.93 -22.55
CA ALA A 363 -18.55 8.45 -22.96
C ALA A 363 -18.38 9.47 -24.05
N ALA A 364 -17.39 10.35 -23.87
CA ALA A 364 -16.86 11.24 -24.88
C ALA A 364 -16.40 10.47 -26.12
N SER A 365 -15.69 9.34 -25.98
CA SER A 365 -15.31 8.51 -27.14
C SER A 365 -16.50 7.86 -27.85
N GLY A 366 -17.52 7.44 -27.10
CA GLY A 366 -18.78 6.95 -27.67
C GLY A 366 -19.49 8.03 -28.47
N LEU A 367 -19.56 9.25 -27.93
CA LEU A 367 -20.11 10.43 -28.60
C LEU A 367 -19.32 10.76 -29.87
N TRP A 368 -18.00 10.74 -29.77
CA TRP A 368 -17.07 10.98 -30.88
C TRP A 368 -17.31 10.03 -32.06
N ARG A 369 -17.61 8.76 -31.77
CA ARG A 369 -17.89 7.74 -32.78
C ARG A 369 -19.26 7.90 -33.44
N ARG A 370 -20.22 8.53 -32.79
CA ARG A 370 -21.56 8.78 -33.37
C ARG A 370 -21.54 9.84 -34.47
N GLY A 371 -20.53 10.72 -34.49
CA GLY A 371 -20.39 11.75 -35.52
C GLY A 371 -21.59 12.71 -35.53
N LEU A 372 -21.76 13.49 -34.46
CA LEU A 372 -22.90 14.38 -34.34
C LEU A 372 -22.89 15.46 -35.43
N VAL A 373 -24.08 15.79 -35.94
CA VAL A 373 -24.26 16.91 -36.85
C VAL A 373 -23.96 18.20 -36.10
N ARG A 374 -23.23 19.12 -36.74
CA ARG A 374 -22.87 20.41 -36.16
C ARG A 374 -24.12 21.30 -36.10
N ARG A 375 -24.74 21.36 -34.93
CA ARG A 375 -25.87 22.25 -34.61
C ARG A 375 -25.37 23.36 -33.68
N TRP A 376 -26.03 24.51 -33.70
CA TRP A 376 -25.64 25.65 -32.86
C TRP A 376 -25.64 25.30 -31.36
N TRP A 377 -26.61 24.50 -30.88
CA TRP A 377 -26.63 23.99 -29.51
C TRP A 377 -25.40 23.15 -29.14
N ASN A 378 -24.86 22.37 -30.09
CA ASN A 378 -23.63 21.58 -29.86
C ASN A 378 -22.40 22.50 -29.78
N VAL A 379 -22.38 23.59 -30.55
CA VAL A 379 -21.33 24.61 -30.48
C VAL A 379 -21.38 25.34 -29.14
N VAL A 380 -22.57 25.72 -28.68
CA VAL A 380 -22.76 26.31 -27.34
C VAL A 380 -22.31 25.35 -26.25
N GLY A 381 -22.71 24.07 -26.32
CA GLY A 381 -22.26 23.05 -25.37
C GLY A 381 -20.75 22.85 -25.35
N ALA A 382 -20.10 22.86 -26.52
CA ALA A 382 -18.65 22.78 -26.61
C ALA A 382 -17.96 24.03 -26.02
N ALA A 383 -18.49 25.22 -26.28
CA ALA A 383 -17.97 26.47 -25.72
C ALA A 383 -18.04 26.46 -24.18
N VAL A 384 -19.16 26.00 -23.61
CA VAL A 384 -19.32 25.85 -22.15
C VAL A 384 -18.29 24.88 -21.58
N LEU A 385 -18.10 23.71 -22.20
CA LEU A 385 -17.12 22.72 -21.74
C LEU A 385 -15.67 23.25 -21.79
N VAL A 386 -15.33 24.00 -22.83
CA VAL A 386 -13.99 24.59 -23.01
C VAL A 386 -13.72 25.69 -22.02
N LEU A 387 -14.72 26.52 -21.72
CA LEU A 387 -14.62 27.53 -20.67
C LEU A 387 -14.53 26.89 -19.28
N ALA A 388 -15.26 25.81 -19.03
CA ALA A 388 -15.27 25.12 -17.74
C ALA A 388 -14.00 24.29 -17.47
N ALA A 389 -13.36 23.73 -18.50
CA ALA A 389 -12.23 22.80 -18.33
C ALA A 389 -11.04 23.39 -17.54
N PRO A 390 -10.53 24.60 -17.85
CA PRO A 390 -9.45 25.22 -17.06
C PRO A 390 -9.80 25.42 -15.58
N TYR A 391 -11.03 25.83 -15.29
CA TYR A 391 -11.51 26.02 -13.93
C TYR A 391 -11.61 24.70 -13.18
N LEU A 392 -12.11 23.65 -13.84
CA LEU A 392 -12.18 22.33 -13.23
C LEU A 392 -10.78 21.79 -12.92
N VAL A 393 -9.83 21.90 -13.85
CA VAL A 393 -8.44 21.44 -13.62
C VAL A 393 -7.81 22.17 -12.45
N ARG A 394 -7.94 23.50 -12.40
CA ARG A 394 -7.45 24.31 -11.27
C ARG A 394 -8.14 23.93 -9.96
N TYR A 395 -9.46 23.70 -9.99
CA TYR A 395 -10.23 23.30 -8.81
C TYR A 395 -9.82 21.93 -8.26
N LEU A 396 -9.64 20.95 -9.15
CA LEU A 396 -9.17 19.61 -8.79
C LEU A 396 -7.75 19.66 -8.23
N GLY A 397 -6.87 20.47 -8.83
CA GLY A 397 -5.52 20.72 -8.34
C GLY A 397 -5.44 21.15 -6.90
N ARG A 398 -6.28 22.12 -6.52
CA ARG A 398 -6.37 22.59 -5.13
C ARG A 398 -6.87 21.51 -4.17
N GLY A 399 -7.43 20.40 -4.64
CA GLY A 399 -7.87 19.27 -3.81
C GLY A 399 -6.73 18.40 -3.30
N ILE A 400 -5.52 18.55 -3.88
CA ILE A 400 -4.35 17.76 -3.52
C ILE A 400 -3.82 18.22 -2.17
N THR A 401 -3.64 17.27 -1.26
CA THR A 401 -3.13 17.50 0.09
C THR A 401 -1.93 16.59 0.32
N PRO A 402 -0.70 17.13 0.22
CA PRO A 402 0.52 16.32 0.35
C PRO A 402 0.63 15.68 1.74
N PRO A 403 0.95 14.37 1.82
CA PRO A 403 1.11 13.69 3.11
C PRO A 403 2.39 14.14 3.82
N VAL A 404 2.39 14.00 5.14
CA VAL A 404 3.46 14.47 6.03
C VAL A 404 4.81 13.78 5.77
N GLY A 405 4.78 12.53 5.30
CA GLY A 405 5.97 11.76 4.91
C GLY A 405 6.58 12.13 3.56
N GLY A 406 6.04 13.16 2.88
CA GLY A 406 6.47 13.60 1.56
C GLY A 406 5.72 12.92 0.40
N VAL A 407 5.80 13.52 -0.79
CA VAL A 407 5.12 13.02 -1.99
C VAL A 407 6.02 12.03 -2.74
N GLY A 408 5.68 10.74 -2.66
CA GLY A 408 6.31 9.70 -3.47
C GLY A 408 5.96 9.84 -4.96
N PHE A 409 6.85 9.36 -5.84
CA PHE A 409 6.68 9.45 -7.29
C PHE A 409 5.36 8.80 -7.77
N GLY A 410 5.03 7.62 -7.25
CA GLY A 410 3.78 6.92 -7.61
C GLY A 410 2.52 7.69 -7.23
N LEU A 411 2.52 8.35 -6.06
CA LEU A 411 1.40 9.18 -5.61
C LEU A 411 1.25 10.42 -6.48
N TRP A 412 2.36 11.10 -6.80
CA TRP A 412 2.35 12.27 -7.70
C TRP A 412 1.79 11.92 -9.09
N ILE A 413 2.30 10.84 -9.71
CA ILE A 413 1.80 10.37 -11.01
C ILE A 413 0.31 9.99 -10.92
N SER A 414 -0.14 9.43 -9.80
CA SER A 414 -1.56 9.08 -9.65
C SER A 414 -2.49 10.31 -9.69
N TRP A 415 -2.08 11.42 -9.06
CA TRP A 415 -2.83 12.68 -9.12
C TRP A 415 -2.84 13.24 -10.53
N GLU A 416 -1.68 13.21 -11.21
CA GLU A 416 -1.56 13.71 -12.57
C GLU A 416 -2.46 12.93 -13.52
N VAL A 417 -2.41 11.61 -13.48
CA VAL A 417 -3.26 10.76 -14.31
C VAL A 417 -4.74 10.98 -14.00
N ALA A 418 -5.12 11.11 -12.74
CA ALA A 418 -6.52 11.36 -12.36
C ALA A 418 -7.04 12.69 -12.92
N VAL A 419 -6.30 13.78 -12.73
CA VAL A 419 -6.66 15.12 -13.21
C VAL A 419 -6.61 15.19 -14.74
N ALA A 420 -5.57 14.62 -15.38
CA ALA A 420 -5.43 14.57 -16.83
C ALA A 420 -6.58 13.79 -17.47
N THR A 421 -6.96 12.63 -16.91
CA THR A 421 -8.05 11.82 -17.46
C THR A 421 -9.40 12.56 -17.39
N ALA A 422 -9.67 13.24 -16.27
CA ALA A 422 -10.87 14.07 -16.13
C ALA A 422 -10.88 15.24 -17.13
N ALA A 423 -9.75 15.94 -17.29
CA ALA A 423 -9.61 17.02 -18.26
C ALA A 423 -9.78 16.53 -19.70
N MET A 424 -9.12 15.42 -20.07
CA MET A 424 -9.24 14.79 -21.39
C MET A 424 -10.69 14.41 -21.69
N ALA A 425 -11.45 13.92 -20.71
CA ALA A 425 -12.85 13.56 -20.91
C ALA A 425 -13.69 14.77 -21.34
N LEU A 426 -13.50 15.94 -20.69
CA LEU A 426 -14.19 17.18 -21.05
C LEU A 426 -13.78 17.69 -22.43
N VAL A 427 -12.48 17.76 -22.70
CA VAL A 427 -11.97 18.29 -23.97
C VAL A 427 -12.39 17.36 -25.13
N LEU A 428 -12.35 16.04 -24.93
CA LEU A 428 -12.81 15.07 -25.92
C LEU A 428 -14.32 15.17 -26.14
N ALA A 429 -15.12 15.41 -25.10
CA ALA A 429 -16.55 15.63 -25.22
C ALA A 429 -16.84 16.91 -26.01
N ALA A 430 -16.14 18.01 -25.72
CA ALA A 430 -16.26 19.27 -26.44
C ALA A 430 -15.89 19.12 -27.93
N ALA A 431 -14.78 18.44 -28.22
CA ALA A 431 -14.36 18.18 -29.59
C ALA A 431 -15.33 17.25 -30.34
N ALA A 432 -15.93 16.26 -29.65
CA ALA A 432 -16.96 15.40 -30.23
C ALA A 432 -18.23 16.17 -30.66
N LEU A 433 -18.55 17.28 -30.01
CA LEU A 433 -19.70 18.13 -30.34
C LEU A 433 -19.46 19.00 -31.60
N VAL A 434 -18.21 19.35 -31.91
CA VAL A 434 -17.86 20.31 -32.99
C VAL A 434 -17.31 19.63 -34.25
N ARG A 435 -16.79 18.41 -34.14
CA ARG A 435 -16.16 17.64 -35.23
C ARG A 435 -16.99 17.54 -36.52
N GLY A 436 -18.30 17.32 -36.40
CA GLY A 436 -19.17 16.95 -37.52
C GLY A 436 -19.15 15.45 -37.88
N THR A 437 -19.85 15.09 -38.96
CA THR A 437 -20.10 13.69 -39.38
C THR A 437 -18.92 13.06 -40.14
N ALA A 438 -18.09 13.86 -40.81
CA ALA A 438 -16.98 13.41 -41.64
C ALA A 438 -15.64 13.47 -40.90
N GLU A 439 -14.73 12.53 -41.19
CA GLU A 439 -13.36 12.57 -40.68
C GLU A 439 -12.47 13.46 -41.57
N PRO A 440 -11.79 14.47 -41.00
CA PRO A 440 -10.85 15.30 -41.73
C PRO A 440 -9.67 14.47 -42.26
N ARG A 441 -9.24 14.75 -43.49
CA ARG A 441 -8.12 14.02 -44.13
C ARG A 441 -6.73 14.58 -43.81
N ARG A 442 -6.63 15.86 -43.45
CA ARG A 442 -5.35 16.55 -43.19
C ARG A 442 -5.25 16.95 -41.74
N VAL A 443 -4.03 16.91 -41.20
CA VAL A 443 -3.73 17.46 -39.88
C VAL A 443 -3.66 18.99 -40.02
N PRO A 444 -4.49 19.76 -39.30
CA PRO A 444 -4.41 21.21 -39.35
C PRO A 444 -3.18 21.67 -38.56
N TRP A 445 -2.47 22.68 -39.08
CA TRP A 445 -1.32 23.29 -38.39
C TRP A 445 -1.71 23.86 -37.02
N THR A 446 -2.98 24.22 -36.85
CA THR A 446 -3.55 24.72 -35.58
C THR A 446 -3.40 23.72 -34.44
N LEU A 447 -3.38 22.41 -34.73
CA LEU A 447 -3.18 21.38 -33.71
C LEU A 447 -1.77 21.44 -33.13
N LEU A 448 -0.75 21.60 -33.98
CA LEU A 448 0.65 21.76 -33.56
C LEU A 448 0.83 23.08 -32.81
N ALA A 449 0.26 24.17 -33.33
CA ALA A 449 0.28 25.47 -32.67
C ALA A 449 -0.39 25.41 -31.28
N ALA A 450 -1.48 24.66 -31.13
CA ALA A 450 -2.16 24.48 -29.86
C ALA A 450 -1.34 23.70 -28.83
N CYS A 451 -0.67 22.61 -29.26
CA CYS A 451 0.26 21.87 -28.41
C CYS A 451 1.44 22.74 -27.98
N ALA A 452 2.04 23.49 -28.92
CA ALA A 452 3.12 24.42 -28.63
C ALA A 452 2.66 25.51 -27.64
N TRP A 453 1.47 26.07 -27.84
CA TRP A 453 0.87 27.05 -26.93
C TRP A 453 0.61 26.45 -25.54
N GLY A 454 0.12 25.22 -25.45
CA GLY A 454 -0.04 24.51 -24.18
C GLY A 454 1.28 24.36 -23.43
N GLY A 455 2.36 24.03 -24.14
CA GLY A 455 3.71 24.01 -23.58
C GLY A 455 4.19 25.38 -23.09
N ILE A 456 4.00 26.43 -23.89
CA ILE A 456 4.35 27.81 -23.50
C ILE A 456 3.53 28.26 -22.28
N ALA A 457 2.22 27.97 -22.26
CA ALA A 457 1.36 28.27 -21.13
C ALA A 457 1.84 27.55 -19.87
N ALA A 458 2.25 26.27 -19.97
CA ALA A 458 2.81 25.51 -18.85
C ALA A 458 4.11 26.16 -18.32
N LEU A 459 5.04 26.50 -19.22
CA LEU A 459 6.30 27.17 -18.85
C LEU A 459 6.07 28.54 -18.21
N ALA A 460 5.15 29.35 -18.75
CA ALA A 460 4.75 30.60 -18.13
C ALA A 460 4.12 30.37 -16.75
N GLY A 461 3.38 29.28 -16.59
CA GLY A 461 2.80 28.85 -15.32
C GLY A 461 3.86 28.54 -14.25
N LEU A 462 4.98 27.92 -14.63
CA LEU A 462 6.10 27.70 -13.71
C LEU A 462 6.69 29.03 -13.22
N TRP A 463 6.74 30.03 -14.09
CA TRP A 463 7.30 31.35 -13.76
C TRP A 463 6.34 32.24 -12.95
N LEU A 464 5.04 32.14 -13.22
CA LEU A 464 3.97 32.90 -12.55
C LEU A 464 3.50 32.27 -11.23
N TRP A 465 4.01 31.09 -10.87
CA TRP A 465 3.57 30.37 -9.68
C TRP A 465 4.08 31.05 -8.40
N SER A 466 3.20 31.16 -7.40
CA SER A 466 3.49 31.74 -6.09
C SER A 466 3.07 30.78 -4.96
N PRO A 467 3.86 30.66 -3.87
CA PRO A 467 3.63 29.66 -2.83
C PRO A 467 2.37 29.89 -1.98
N TYR A 468 1.90 31.14 -1.85
CA TYR A 468 0.74 31.49 -1.00
C TYR A 468 -0.49 31.97 -1.80
N GLY A 469 -0.38 32.06 -3.13
CA GLY A 469 -1.45 32.52 -4.03
C GLY A 469 -1.71 31.61 -5.22
N ALA A 470 -0.96 30.50 -5.35
CA ALA A 470 -0.88 29.65 -6.53
C ALA A 470 -0.64 30.49 -7.80
N TRP A 471 -1.62 30.58 -8.70
CA TRP A 471 -1.55 31.39 -9.92
C TRP A 471 -2.57 32.54 -9.88
N PRO A 472 -2.32 33.67 -10.57
CA PRO A 472 -3.33 34.70 -10.79
C PRO A 472 -4.61 34.13 -11.44
N GLU A 473 -5.78 34.74 -11.19
CA GLU A 473 -7.05 34.26 -11.78
C GLU A 473 -7.03 34.34 -13.32
N TRP A 474 -6.45 35.41 -13.87
CA TRP A 474 -6.37 35.61 -15.31
C TRP A 474 -5.53 34.54 -16.03
N TYR A 475 -4.59 33.91 -15.34
CA TYR A 475 -3.72 32.87 -15.92
C TYR A 475 -4.52 31.66 -16.44
N THR A 476 -5.67 31.39 -15.83
CA THR A 476 -6.57 30.32 -16.28
C THR A 476 -7.06 30.53 -17.73
N PHE A 477 -7.18 31.79 -18.19
CA PHE A 477 -7.59 32.10 -19.56
C PHE A 477 -6.48 31.91 -20.61
N VAL A 478 -5.21 31.85 -20.19
CA VAL A 478 -4.06 31.63 -21.09
C VAL A 478 -4.12 30.26 -21.77
N TRP A 479 -4.87 29.32 -21.19
CA TRP A 479 -5.10 27.97 -21.74
C TRP A 479 -6.16 27.91 -22.85
N LEU A 480 -7.00 28.94 -23.01
CA LEU A 480 -8.09 28.93 -24.00
C LEU A 480 -7.61 28.76 -25.45
N PRO A 481 -6.54 29.43 -25.93
CA PRO A 481 -6.07 29.23 -27.31
C PRO A 481 -5.65 27.77 -27.57
N ALA A 482 -4.98 27.12 -26.62
CA ALA A 482 -4.62 25.71 -26.73
C ALA A 482 -5.86 24.82 -26.78
N LEU A 483 -6.84 25.05 -25.90
CA LEU A 483 -8.08 24.27 -25.89
C LEU A 483 -8.88 24.45 -27.19
N VAL A 484 -9.03 25.69 -27.66
CA VAL A 484 -9.73 25.99 -28.91
C VAL A 484 -9.03 25.37 -30.11
N GLY A 485 -7.70 25.45 -30.18
CA GLY A 485 -6.92 24.90 -31.28
C GLY A 485 -6.97 23.36 -31.38
N VAL A 486 -7.12 22.67 -30.25
CA VAL A 486 -7.27 21.21 -30.20
C VAL A 486 -8.69 20.74 -30.56
N LEU A 487 -9.71 21.58 -30.45
CA LEU A 487 -11.08 21.27 -30.91
C LEU A 487 -11.21 21.27 -32.44
N VAL A 488 -10.24 21.86 -33.16
CA VAL A 488 -10.28 21.94 -34.62
C VAL A 488 -10.33 20.52 -35.18
N PRO A 489 -11.27 20.20 -36.10
CA PRO A 489 -11.40 18.86 -36.64
C PRO A 489 -10.06 18.37 -37.23
N ALA A 490 -9.53 17.27 -36.66
CA ALA A 490 -8.32 16.59 -37.11
C ALA A 490 -8.54 15.07 -37.21
N PRO A 491 -7.66 14.31 -37.91
CA PRO A 491 -7.72 12.86 -37.93
C PRO A 491 -7.65 12.29 -36.51
N ARG A 492 -8.40 11.21 -36.24
CA ARG A 492 -8.69 10.76 -34.87
C ARG A 492 -7.45 10.56 -33.98
N HIS A 493 -6.40 9.94 -34.50
CA HIS A 493 -5.19 9.65 -33.72
C HIS A 493 -4.45 10.93 -33.33
N TRP A 494 -4.35 11.90 -34.24
CA TRP A 494 -3.74 13.20 -33.97
C TRP A 494 -4.59 14.07 -33.04
N ALA A 495 -5.92 14.06 -33.20
CA ALA A 495 -6.82 14.78 -32.29
C ALA A 495 -6.67 14.26 -30.85
N VAL A 496 -6.68 12.94 -30.66
CA VAL A 496 -6.48 12.33 -29.34
C VAL A 496 -5.11 12.67 -28.78
N LEU A 497 -4.05 12.64 -29.61
CA LEU A 497 -2.71 13.02 -29.18
C LEU A 497 -2.65 14.48 -28.72
N GLY A 498 -3.21 15.42 -29.48
CA GLY A 498 -3.24 16.83 -29.11
C GLY A 498 -4.05 17.11 -27.84
N ILE A 499 -5.20 16.45 -27.67
CA ILE A 499 -6.00 16.51 -26.44
C ILE A 499 -5.19 15.99 -25.24
N ALA A 500 -4.53 14.84 -25.41
CA ALA A 500 -3.71 14.25 -24.36
C ALA A 500 -2.53 15.18 -23.98
N THR A 501 -1.88 15.80 -24.96
CA THR A 501 -0.77 16.73 -24.70
C THR A 501 -1.23 17.97 -23.94
N VAL A 502 -2.32 18.63 -24.37
CA VAL A 502 -2.80 19.86 -23.69
C VAL A 502 -3.38 19.55 -22.31
N ALA A 503 -4.18 18.50 -22.17
CA ALA A 503 -4.75 18.11 -20.87
C ALA A 503 -3.68 17.59 -19.90
N GLY A 504 -2.72 16.80 -20.40
CA GLY A 504 -1.61 16.26 -19.61
C GLY A 504 -0.66 17.35 -19.13
N THR A 505 -0.27 18.29 -20.00
CA THR A 505 0.58 19.43 -19.59
C THR A 505 -0.09 20.33 -18.56
N ALA A 506 -1.39 20.60 -18.69
CA ALA A 506 -2.15 21.34 -17.69
C ALA A 506 -2.23 20.60 -16.35
N ALA A 507 -2.48 19.28 -16.37
CA ALA A 507 -2.51 18.46 -15.17
C ALA A 507 -1.14 18.40 -14.49
N ALA A 508 -0.06 18.18 -15.24
CA ALA A 508 1.31 18.12 -14.74
C ALA A 508 1.72 19.43 -14.03
N LEU A 509 1.41 20.59 -14.62
CA LEU A 509 1.70 21.87 -13.98
C LEU A 509 0.98 22.01 -12.63
N VAL A 510 -0.30 21.65 -12.60
CA VAL A 510 -1.13 21.82 -11.42
C VAL A 510 -0.76 20.86 -10.29
N THR A 511 -0.46 19.60 -10.61
CA THR A 511 0.01 18.61 -9.62
C THR A 511 1.42 18.93 -9.13
N TRP A 512 2.29 19.43 -10.00
CA TRP A 512 3.59 19.95 -9.62
C TRP A 512 3.46 21.10 -8.61
N GLY A 513 2.63 22.10 -8.91
CA GLY A 513 2.42 23.26 -8.03
C GLY A 513 1.92 22.85 -6.64
N ALA A 514 0.93 21.95 -6.58
CA ALA A 514 0.43 21.43 -5.31
C ALA A 514 1.47 20.62 -4.51
N ALA A 515 2.30 19.83 -5.20
CA ALA A 515 3.37 19.07 -4.56
C ALA A 515 4.48 19.99 -4.01
N VAL A 516 4.85 21.03 -4.74
CA VAL A 516 5.83 22.04 -4.28
C VAL A 516 5.27 22.82 -3.10
N GLU A 517 4.02 23.26 -3.16
CA GLU A 517 3.34 23.95 -2.06
C GLU A 517 3.39 23.12 -0.75
N GLY A 518 3.02 21.84 -0.81
CA GLY A 518 3.09 21.00 0.40
C GLY A 518 4.50 20.74 0.89
N ARG A 519 5.51 20.64 0.00
CA ARG A 519 6.92 20.54 0.42
C ARG A 519 7.38 21.81 1.11
N LEU A 520 6.96 22.99 0.64
CA LEU A 520 7.27 24.26 1.30
C LEU A 520 6.60 24.35 2.68
N VAL A 521 5.34 23.94 2.80
CA VAL A 521 4.64 23.89 4.09
C VAL A 521 5.33 22.94 5.07
N LEU A 522 5.83 21.79 4.60
CA LEU A 522 6.61 20.87 5.43
C LEU A 522 7.96 21.47 5.81
N ALA A 523 8.68 22.06 4.86
CA ALA A 523 9.96 22.72 5.12
C ALA A 523 9.81 23.91 6.09
N GLU A 524 8.71 24.66 6.00
CA GLU A 524 8.38 25.73 6.95
C GLU A 524 8.14 25.17 8.35
N ARG A 525 7.42 24.04 8.48
CA ARG A 525 7.25 23.34 9.75
C ARG A 525 8.56 22.80 10.32
N ASP A 526 9.41 22.21 9.48
CA ASP A 526 10.70 21.68 9.89
C ASP A 526 11.65 22.82 10.32
N ALA A 527 11.65 23.93 9.59
CA ALA A 527 12.42 25.13 9.96
C ALA A 527 11.93 25.74 11.29
N LEU A 528 10.61 25.76 11.51
CA LEU A 528 10.03 26.17 12.79
C LEU A 528 10.39 25.21 13.92
N GLY A 529 10.45 23.90 13.65
CA GLY A 529 10.84 22.86 14.60
C GLY A 529 12.34 22.81 14.92
N LEU A 530 13.19 23.35 14.05
CA LEU A 530 14.61 23.60 14.33
C LEU A 530 14.83 24.91 15.13
N GLY A 531 13.82 25.78 15.20
CA GLY A 531 13.80 26.95 16.07
C GLY A 531 13.37 26.62 17.50
N ALA A 532 13.48 27.60 18.42
CA ALA A 532 13.08 27.49 19.83
C ALA A 532 11.59 27.21 20.08
N ALA A 533 10.78 26.98 19.03
CA ALA A 533 9.38 26.62 19.15
C ALA A 533 9.28 25.12 19.46
N ALA A 534 8.83 24.79 20.67
CA ALA A 534 8.54 23.42 21.04
C ALA A 534 7.51 22.81 20.07
N ASP A 535 7.77 21.60 19.57
CA ASP A 535 6.79 20.86 18.78
C ASP A 535 5.48 20.79 19.59
N PRO A 536 4.38 21.39 19.12
CA PRO A 536 3.14 21.48 19.89
C PRO A 536 2.59 20.09 20.24
N ARG A 537 2.90 19.07 19.44
CA ARG A 537 2.52 17.69 19.75
C ARG A 537 3.39 17.12 20.86
N ALA A 538 4.71 17.24 20.75
CA ALA A 538 5.64 16.83 21.81
C ALA A 538 5.40 17.59 23.13
N ALA A 539 5.18 18.90 23.07
CA ALA A 539 4.82 19.73 24.23
C ALA A 539 3.52 19.24 24.87
N SER A 540 2.47 18.99 24.08
CA SER A 540 1.21 18.45 24.63
C SER A 540 1.34 17.03 25.21
N LEU A 541 2.26 16.22 24.68
CA LEU A 541 2.54 14.88 25.20
C LEU A 541 3.40 14.93 26.46
N LEU A 542 4.34 15.87 26.54
CA LEU A 542 5.17 16.11 27.71
C LEU A 542 4.38 16.76 28.86
N GLU A 543 3.45 17.66 28.54
CA GLU A 543 2.49 18.21 29.51
C GLU A 543 1.56 17.11 30.07
N ARG A 544 1.06 16.22 29.21
CA ARG A 544 0.28 15.05 29.63
C ARG A 544 1.08 14.08 30.49
N LEU A 545 2.33 13.81 30.09
CA LEU A 545 3.25 13.00 30.88
C LEU A 545 3.47 13.61 32.27
N GLY A 546 3.73 14.92 32.31
CA GLY A 546 3.96 15.69 33.54
C GLY A 546 2.74 15.87 34.43
N ALA A 547 1.52 15.56 33.97
CA ALA A 547 0.30 15.72 34.75
C ALA A 547 0.18 14.72 35.91
N ALA A 548 0.82 13.55 35.80
CA ALA A 548 0.79 12.51 36.83
C ALA A 548 2.17 11.83 36.98
N PRO A 549 3.15 12.50 37.62
CA PRO A 549 4.46 11.91 37.84
C PRO A 549 4.39 10.74 38.84
N PRO A 550 5.20 9.67 38.63
CA PRO A 550 5.28 8.56 39.57
C PRO A 550 5.87 9.05 40.90
N ALA A 551 5.40 8.45 42.01
CA ALA A 551 5.88 8.79 43.35
C ALA A 551 7.39 8.60 43.53
N THR A 552 7.99 7.67 42.78
CA THR A 552 9.44 7.51 42.67
C THR A 552 9.88 7.92 41.26
N PRO A 553 10.87 8.83 41.14
CA PRO A 553 11.38 9.21 39.82
C PRO A 553 12.00 7.99 39.13
N PRO A 554 11.72 7.78 37.84
CA PRO A 554 12.24 6.63 37.10
C PRO A 554 13.77 6.69 37.06
N ARG A 555 14.42 5.59 37.45
CA ARG A 555 15.89 5.45 37.50
C ARG A 555 16.47 4.80 36.27
N THR A 556 15.61 4.14 35.50
CA THR A 556 15.99 3.47 34.24
C THR A 556 15.18 4.05 33.09
N ALA A 557 15.74 3.98 31.88
CA ALA A 557 15.03 4.37 30.66
C ALA A 557 13.73 3.56 30.47
N GLY A 558 13.70 2.32 30.98
CA GLY A 558 12.52 1.47 30.91
C GLY A 558 11.38 1.92 31.84
N GLU A 559 11.71 2.36 33.05
CA GLU A 559 10.72 2.94 33.98
C GLU A 559 10.13 4.25 33.43
N LEU A 560 10.96 5.08 32.80
CA LEU A 560 10.51 6.34 32.19
C LEU A 560 9.57 6.08 31.00
N TYR A 561 9.86 5.08 30.17
CA TYR A 561 8.97 4.70 29.07
C TYR A 561 7.71 3.98 29.55
N ALA A 562 7.78 3.17 30.61
CA ALA A 562 6.59 2.56 31.22
C ALA A 562 5.64 3.63 31.78
N TRP A 563 6.18 4.67 32.42
CA TRP A 563 5.40 5.84 32.83
C TRP A 563 4.75 6.55 31.63
N TRP A 564 5.52 6.75 30.54
CA TRP A 564 4.98 7.33 29.31
C TRP A 564 3.84 6.52 28.69
N LEU A 565 3.95 5.19 28.66
CA LEU A 565 2.87 4.33 28.16
C LEU A 565 1.58 4.39 28.97
N VAL A 566 1.69 4.65 30.28
CA VAL A 566 0.53 4.74 31.19
C VAL A 566 -0.03 6.18 31.25
N SER A 567 0.73 7.17 30.77
CA SER A 567 0.27 8.55 30.70
C SER A 567 -0.84 8.74 29.65
N PRO A 568 -1.91 9.50 29.98
CA PRO A 568 -3.14 9.59 29.18
C PRO A 568 -3.05 10.37 27.86
#